data_AF-R5CQL5-F1
#
_entry.id   AF-R5CQL5-F1
#
_cell.length_a   1.000
_cell.length_b   1.000
_cell.length_c   1.000
_cell.angle_alpha   90.00
_cell.angle_beta   90.00
_cell.angle_gamma   90.00
#
_symmetry.space_group_name_H-M   'P 1'
#
loop_
_entity.id
_entity.type
_entity.pdbx_description
1 polymer ?
#
loop_
_entity_poly.entity_id
_entity_poly.type
_entity_poly.pdbx_seq_one_letter_code
_entity_poly.pdbx_strand_id
1 'polypeptide(L)'
;MYVKYKQLCKEGEFCPGDVFDYDYGGGHIYNLGTQVTWRTRAEIEYIEGSLDRMLYLAVCNDVKAIAMPAIGAGLGGLKWDDVKRCIERVASSYPMVDLYVVEAYQGGE
;
A
#
# COMPACT_ATOMS: atom_id res chain seq x y z
N MET A 1 4.98 8.12 -13.20
CA MET A 1 4.41 7.92 -11.84
C MET A 1 4.28 9.23 -11.06
N TYR A 2 5.35 9.81 -10.51
CA TYR A 2 5.28 10.93 -9.54
C TYR A 2 4.51 12.17 -10.01
N VAL A 3 4.67 12.59 -11.27
CA VAL A 3 3.95 13.75 -11.82
C VAL A 3 2.44 13.55 -11.76
N LYS A 4 1.95 12.35 -12.10
CA LYS A 4 0.52 12.02 -12.07
C LYS A 4 0.01 11.88 -10.64
N TYR A 5 0.76 11.21 -9.76
CA TYR A 5 0.47 11.15 -8.33
C TYR A 5 0.27 12.56 -7.74
N LYS A 6 1.22 13.47 -8.00
CA LYS A 6 1.15 14.85 -7.51
C LYS A 6 -0.07 15.61 -8.05
N GLN A 7 -0.45 15.36 -9.30
CA GLN A 7 -1.64 15.94 -9.90
C GLN A 7 -2.92 15.46 -9.20
N LEU A 8 -3.07 14.14 -9.00
CA LEU A 8 -4.22 13.56 -8.31
C LEU A 8 -4.38 14.10 -6.89
N CYS A 9 -3.27 14.24 -6.15
CA CYS A 9 -3.30 14.85 -4.81
C CYS A 9 -3.74 16.32 -4.85
N LYS A 10 -3.33 17.08 -5.88
CA LYS A 10 -3.71 18.49 -6.03
C LYS A 10 -5.19 18.64 -6.39
N GLU A 11 -5.72 17.73 -7.19
CA GLU A 11 -7.11 17.71 -7.64
C GLU A 11 -8.07 17.11 -6.60
N GLY A 12 -7.54 16.48 -5.53
CA GLY A 12 -8.34 15.82 -4.50
C GLY A 12 -8.92 14.48 -4.94
N GLU A 13 -8.37 13.89 -6.01
CA GLU A 13 -8.79 12.61 -6.58
C GLU A 13 -8.04 11.41 -5.98
N PHE A 14 -7.13 11.66 -5.05
CA PHE A 14 -6.43 10.63 -4.28
C PHE A 14 -6.54 10.95 -2.79
N CYS A 15 -7.39 10.20 -2.10
CA CYS A 15 -7.76 10.36 -0.71
C CYS A 15 -7.23 9.20 0.15
N PRO A 16 -7.26 9.32 1.49
CA PRO A 16 -6.94 8.21 2.36
C PRO A 16 -7.85 7.00 2.14
N GLY A 17 -7.27 5.80 2.13
CA GLY A 17 -7.92 4.55 1.74
C GLY A 17 -7.84 4.25 0.24
N ASP A 18 -7.52 5.23 -0.61
CA ASP A 18 -7.43 5.00 -2.05
C ASP A 18 -6.13 4.31 -2.46
N VAL A 19 -6.14 3.81 -3.71
CA VAL A 19 -4.96 3.28 -4.39
C VAL A 19 -4.82 3.96 -5.74
N PHE A 20 -3.68 4.62 -5.95
CA PHE A 20 -3.27 5.03 -7.29
C PHE A 20 -2.35 3.96 -7.89
N ASP A 21 -2.93 3.12 -8.75
CA ASP A 21 -2.22 2.15 -9.58
C ASP A 21 -1.58 2.85 -10.77
N TYR A 22 -0.26 2.70 -10.89
CA TYR A 22 0.52 3.16 -12.03
C TYR A 22 1.16 1.97 -12.75
N ASP A 23 0.55 1.58 -13.87
CA ASP A 23 1.10 0.63 -14.83
C ASP A 23 2.20 1.32 -15.67
N TYR A 24 3.40 0.73 -15.67
CA TYR A 24 4.54 1.18 -16.47
C TYR A 24 4.88 0.22 -17.63
N GLY A 25 3.98 -0.71 -17.95
CA GLY A 25 4.05 -1.69 -19.03
C GLY A 25 4.79 -2.98 -18.66
N GLY A 26 5.78 -2.90 -17.76
CA GLY A 26 6.51 -4.06 -17.23
C GLY A 26 6.10 -4.46 -15.82
N GLY A 27 5.07 -3.81 -15.25
CA GLY A 27 4.61 -4.02 -13.89
C GLY A 27 3.86 -2.81 -13.35
N HIS A 28 3.54 -2.87 -12.05
CA HIS A 28 2.67 -1.90 -11.38
C HIS A 28 3.36 -1.25 -10.19
N ILE A 29 3.06 0.03 -9.96
CA ILE A 29 3.35 0.72 -8.69
C ILE A 29 2.01 1.10 -8.06
N TYR A 30 1.71 0.49 -6.90
CA TYR A 30 0.53 0.81 -6.11
C TYR A 30 0.87 1.85 -5.05
N ASN A 31 0.36 3.07 -5.21
CA ASN A 31 0.51 4.13 -4.22
C ASN A 31 -0.67 4.07 -3.25
N LEU A 32 -0.41 3.72 -1.99
CA LEU A 32 -1.42 3.54 -0.95
C LEU A 32 -1.69 4.84 -0.18
N GLY A 33 -2.93 5.31 -0.17
CA GLY A 33 -3.38 6.48 0.58
C GLY A 33 -3.47 6.20 2.08
N THR A 34 -2.35 6.04 2.78
CA THR A 34 -2.35 5.59 4.19
C THR A 34 -2.56 6.71 5.22
N GLN A 35 -2.54 7.98 4.81
CA GLN A 35 -2.68 9.14 5.68
C GLN A 35 -3.19 10.36 4.90
N VAL A 36 -3.87 11.29 5.59
CA VAL A 36 -4.42 12.54 5.00
C VAL A 36 -3.30 13.47 4.52
N THR A 37 -2.29 13.66 5.37
CA THR A 37 -1.09 14.44 5.06
C THR A 37 0.13 13.76 5.67
N TRP A 38 1.33 14.14 5.24
CA TRP A 38 2.57 13.64 5.85
C TRP A 38 2.76 14.05 7.33
N ARG A 39 1.93 14.98 7.85
CA ARG A 39 1.97 15.45 9.24
C ARG A 39 0.96 14.75 10.15
N THR A 40 -0.01 14.05 9.58
CA THR A 40 -1.05 13.33 10.32
C THR A 40 -0.60 11.89 10.56
N ARG A 41 -1.15 11.25 11.59
CA ARG A 41 -0.92 9.82 11.82
C ARG A 41 -1.63 9.00 10.74
N ALA A 42 -1.09 7.81 10.48
CA ALA A 42 -1.80 6.82 9.67
C ALA A 42 -2.96 6.26 10.51
N GLU A 43 -4.05 5.93 9.84
CA GLU A 43 -5.20 5.24 10.46
C GLU A 43 -5.25 3.81 9.93
N ILE A 44 -5.61 2.85 10.78
CA ILE A 44 -5.58 1.43 10.41
C ILE A 44 -6.63 1.14 9.32
N GLU A 45 -7.73 1.90 9.33
CA GLU A 45 -8.81 1.84 8.36
C GLU A 45 -8.34 2.25 6.95
N TYR A 46 -7.46 3.25 6.85
CA TYR A 46 -6.88 3.66 5.57
C TYR A 46 -5.90 2.62 5.03
N ILE A 47 -5.14 1.98 5.93
CA ILE A 47 -4.28 0.85 5.57
C ILE A 47 -5.12 -0.31 5.05
N GLU A 48 -6.17 -0.70 5.78
CA GLU A 48 -7.05 -1.79 5.39
C GLU A 48 -7.69 -1.56 4.02
N GLY A 49 -8.33 -0.41 3.82
CA GLY A 49 -9.01 -0.09 2.56
C GLY A 49 -8.06 -0.06 1.37
N SER A 50 -6.87 0.55 1.55
CA SER A 50 -5.89 0.63 0.48
C SER A 50 -5.22 -0.72 0.18
N LEU A 51 -5.00 -1.58 1.18
CA LEU A 51 -4.50 -2.94 0.97
C LEU A 51 -5.49 -3.82 0.22
N ASP A 52 -6.77 -3.80 0.62
CA ASP A 52 -7.81 -4.57 -0.04
C ASP A 52 -7.94 -4.17 -1.51
N ARG A 53 -8.00 -2.85 -1.76
CA ARG A 53 -8.08 -2.32 -3.12
C ARG A 53 -6.83 -2.63 -3.95
N MET A 54 -5.63 -2.61 -3.36
CA MET A 54 -4.39 -2.96 -4.05
C MET A 54 -4.41 -4.42 -4.51
N LEU A 55 -4.78 -5.35 -3.62
CA LEU A 55 -4.84 -6.78 -3.95
C LEU A 55 -5.94 -7.10 -4.96
N TYR A 56 -7.09 -6.43 -4.86
CA TYR A 56 -8.15 -6.49 -5.87
C TYR A 56 -7.63 -6.08 -7.26
N LEU A 57 -6.97 -4.92 -7.35
CA LEU A 57 -6.41 -4.42 -8.62
C LEU A 57 -5.34 -5.36 -9.16
N ALA A 58 -4.51 -5.93 -8.29
CA ALA A 58 -3.50 -6.92 -8.66
C ALA A 58 -4.13 -8.16 -9.29
N VAL A 59 -5.20 -8.70 -8.70
CA VAL A 59 -5.95 -9.82 -9.29
C VAL A 59 -6.53 -9.44 -10.66
N CYS A 60 -7.15 -8.25 -10.78
CA CYS A 60 -7.72 -7.78 -12.04
C CYS A 60 -6.67 -7.62 -13.15
N ASN A 61 -5.44 -7.24 -12.79
CA ASN A 61 -4.34 -7.01 -13.72
C ASN A 61 -3.42 -8.23 -13.89
N ASP A 62 -3.81 -9.40 -13.36
CA ASP A 62 -3.02 -10.65 -13.40
C ASP A 62 -1.64 -10.56 -12.73
N VAL A 63 -1.46 -9.61 -11.79
CA VAL A 63 -0.24 -9.46 -11.00
C VAL A 63 -0.17 -10.57 -9.95
N LYS A 64 0.87 -11.41 -10.05
CA LYS A 64 1.03 -12.61 -9.19
C LYS A 64 1.78 -12.36 -7.89
N ALA A 65 2.58 -11.31 -7.82
CA ALA A 65 3.41 -11.03 -6.66
C ALA A 65 3.55 -9.53 -6.43
N ILE A 66 3.53 -9.12 -5.16
CA ILE A 66 3.73 -7.74 -4.72
C ILE A 66 4.75 -7.74 -3.59
N ALA A 67 5.74 -6.85 -3.68
CA ALA A 67 6.61 -6.52 -2.55
C ALA A 67 6.22 -5.15 -1.99
N MET A 68 6.12 -5.04 -0.66
CA MET A 68 5.81 -3.79 0.03
C MET A 68 6.70 -3.60 1.27
N PRO A 69 6.99 -2.35 1.65
CA PRO A 69 7.67 -2.07 2.91
C PRO A 69 6.73 -2.23 4.10
N ALA A 70 7.28 -2.23 5.32
CA ALA A 70 6.48 -2.03 6.53
C ALA A 70 5.82 -0.63 6.54
N ILE A 71 4.54 -0.57 6.13
CA ILE A 71 3.76 0.67 6.07
C ILE A 71 3.18 1.07 7.44
N GLY A 72 2.85 2.34 7.63
CA GLY A 72 2.12 2.84 8.81
C GLY A 72 2.90 2.91 10.14
N ALA A 73 3.97 2.12 10.30
CA ALA A 73 4.71 2.00 11.56
C ALA A 73 5.74 3.12 11.83
N GLY A 74 6.20 3.83 10.79
CA GLY A 74 7.14 4.96 10.90
C GLY A 74 6.48 6.26 11.33
N LEU A 75 6.48 7.26 10.44
CA LEU A 75 5.83 8.57 10.67
C LEU A 75 4.32 8.46 10.98
N GLY A 76 3.68 7.35 10.61
CA GLY A 76 2.28 7.07 10.88
C GLY A 76 1.98 6.71 12.34
N GLY A 77 2.96 6.25 13.11
CA GLY A 77 2.84 6.00 14.55
C GLY A 77 1.96 4.81 14.95
N LEU A 78 1.57 3.96 14.00
CA LEU A 78 0.82 2.73 14.30
C LEU A 78 1.76 1.66 14.87
N LYS A 79 1.23 0.80 15.75
CA LYS A 79 1.98 -0.36 16.22
C LYS A 79 2.10 -1.35 15.06
N TRP A 80 3.31 -1.79 14.77
CA TRP A 80 3.57 -2.71 13.67
C TRP A 80 2.75 -4.00 13.78
N ASP A 81 2.60 -4.57 14.98
CA ASP A 81 1.80 -5.78 15.20
C ASP A 81 0.32 -5.61 14.80
N ASP A 82 -0.24 -4.40 14.97
CA ASP A 82 -1.63 -4.10 14.58
C ASP A 82 -1.75 -4.05 13.05
N VAL A 83 -0.78 -3.41 12.39
CA VAL A 83 -0.68 -3.34 10.93
C VAL A 83 -0.47 -4.74 10.33
N LYS A 84 0.41 -5.54 10.92
CA LYS A 84 0.70 -6.91 10.49
C LYS A 84 -0.54 -7.80 10.52
N ARG A 85 -1.31 -7.76 11.61
CA ARG A 85 -2.60 -8.49 11.69
C ARG A 85 -3.61 -8.01 10.65
N CYS A 86 -3.62 -6.72 10.33
CA CYS A 86 -4.44 -6.18 9.25
C CYS A 86 -4.01 -6.75 7.88
N ILE A 87 -2.70 -6.72 7.58
CA ILE A 87 -2.13 -7.27 6.35
C ILE A 87 -2.50 -8.76 6.21
N GLU A 88 -2.25 -9.57 7.25
CA GLU A 88 -2.53 -11.01 7.24
C GLU A 88 -4.01 -11.29 6.96
N ARG A 89 -4.91 -10.57 7.63
CA ARG A 89 -6.36 -10.72 7.43
C ARG A 89 -6.78 -10.37 6.01
N VAL A 90 -6.36 -9.23 5.49
CA VAL A 90 -6.74 -8.78 4.14
C VAL A 90 -6.14 -9.70 3.08
N ALA A 91 -4.86 -10.04 3.19
CA ALA A 91 -4.16 -10.92 2.24
C ALA A 91 -4.77 -12.33 2.18
N SER A 92 -5.33 -12.84 3.28
CA SER A 92 -6.00 -14.15 3.29
C SER A 92 -7.19 -14.26 2.32
N SER A 93 -7.81 -13.13 1.97
CA SER A 93 -8.90 -13.06 0.97
C SER A 93 -8.39 -13.12 -0.48
N TYR A 94 -7.08 -12.98 -0.70
CA TYR A 94 -6.46 -12.92 -2.04
C TYR A 94 -5.32 -13.96 -2.18
N PRO A 95 -5.60 -15.26 -2.06
CA PRO A 95 -4.58 -16.31 -2.08
C PRO A 95 -3.87 -16.48 -3.44
N MET A 96 -4.27 -15.73 -4.47
CA MET A 96 -3.68 -15.75 -5.81
C MET A 96 -2.52 -14.76 -5.99
N VAL A 97 -2.27 -13.90 -4.98
CA VAL A 97 -1.23 -12.87 -5.02
C VAL A 97 -0.25 -13.12 -3.87
N ASP A 98 0.99 -13.42 -4.21
CA ASP A 98 2.06 -13.55 -3.22
C ASP A 98 2.45 -12.16 -2.69
N LEU A 99 2.18 -11.90 -1.41
CA LEU A 99 2.50 -10.63 -0.76
C LEU A 99 3.77 -10.76 0.11
N TYR A 100 4.81 -10.04 -0.28
CA TYR A 100 6.09 -9.98 0.43
C TYR A 100 6.19 -8.67 1.21
N VAL A 101 6.36 -8.76 2.53
CA VAL A 101 6.54 -7.58 3.39
C VAL A 101 7.99 -7.49 3.86
N VAL A 102 8.65 -6.38 3.56
CA VAL A 102 10.03 -6.13 3.98
C VAL A 102 10.04 -5.32 5.28
N GLU A 103 10.33 -6.00 6.39
CA GLU A 103 10.32 -5.40 7.74
C GLU A 103 11.65 -4.73 8.14
N ALA A 104 12.78 -5.18 7.61
CA ALA A 104 14.10 -4.67 7.96
C ALA A 104 15.04 -4.64 6.74
N TYR A 105 15.91 -3.63 6.70
CA TYR A 105 17.03 -3.58 5.78
C TYR A 105 18.22 -4.34 6.38
N GLN A 106 18.75 -5.30 5.66
CA GLN A 106 20.09 -5.85 5.91
C GLN A 106 21.02 -5.31 4.82
N GLY A 107 22.07 -4.59 5.23
CA GLY A 107 23.15 -4.22 4.32
C GLY A 107 23.95 -5.47 3.95
N GLY A 108 24.32 -5.59 2.68
CA GLY A 108 25.29 -6.61 2.27
C GLY A 108 26.63 -6.35 2.95
N GLU A 109 27.26 -7.41 3.45
CA GLU A 109 28.69 -7.39 3.83
C GLU A 109 29.59 -7.07 2.63
#